data_AF-A0A956GV84-F1
#
_entry.id   AF-A0A956GV84-F1
#
_cell.length_a   1.000
_cell.length_b   1.000
_cell.length_c   1.000
_cell.angle_alpha   90.00
_cell.angle_beta   90.00
_cell.angle_gamma   90.00
#
_symmetry.space_group_name_H-M   'P 1'
#
loop_
_entity.id
_entity.type
_entity.pdbx_description
1 polymer ?
#
loop_
_entity_poly.entity_id
_entity_poly.type
_entity_poly.pdbx_seq_one_letter_code
_entity_poly.pdbx_strand_id
1 'polypeptide(L)'
;MSMTPRQCEIAAEAYTTSLLAQCGYDVLVQYGANQPEYDLVADRSNRMMRISVKGSQDGGWMLAVGHKAAGVSYHDAIDLWRAKHRAETVFFFVQFLGVAIGELPRVYVAQPDEIAAQLKSQRAGVGYGALIEERRRRSPKSKYDERIPAAWEFSQSRIDAIAALR
;
A
#
# COMPACT_ATOMS: atom_id res chain seq x y z
N MET A 1 2.73 -17.50 -15.77
CA MET A 1 3.17 -18.03 -14.46
C MET A 1 2.96 -16.94 -13.42
N SER A 2 2.50 -17.27 -12.22
CA SER A 2 2.42 -16.30 -11.11
C SER A 2 3.81 -16.08 -10.51
N MET A 3 4.08 -14.86 -10.06
CA MET A 3 5.31 -14.56 -9.31
C MET A 3 5.29 -15.29 -7.96
N THR A 4 6.46 -15.63 -7.42
CA THR A 4 6.54 -15.96 -5.99
C THR A 4 6.29 -14.69 -5.15
N PRO A 5 5.94 -14.81 -3.85
CA PRO A 5 5.79 -13.63 -2.98
C PRO A 5 7.03 -12.74 -3.01
N ARG A 6 8.23 -13.33 -2.93
CA ARG A 6 9.49 -12.59 -2.97
C ARG A 6 9.74 -11.89 -4.30
N GLN A 7 9.43 -12.54 -5.43
CA GLN A 7 9.52 -11.90 -6.76
C GLN A 7 8.57 -10.70 -6.86
N CYS A 8 7.35 -10.83 -6.32
CA CYS A 8 6.35 -9.75 -6.33
C CYS A 8 6.78 -8.56 -5.47
N GLU A 9 7.39 -8.78 -4.31
CA GLU A 9 7.95 -7.73 -3.45
C GLU A 9 9.06 -6.95 -4.16
N ILE A 10 10.06 -7.68 -4.69
CA ILE A 10 11.20 -7.07 -5.40
C ILE A 10 10.70 -6.26 -6.60
N ALA A 11 9.77 -6.81 -7.38
CA ALA A 11 9.19 -6.11 -8.53
C ALA A 11 8.44 -4.84 -8.11
N ALA A 12 7.67 -4.89 -7.00
CA ALA A 12 6.96 -3.73 -6.48
C ALA A 12 7.91 -2.61 -6.01
N GLU A 13 8.98 -2.96 -5.29
CA GLU A 13 9.99 -2.01 -4.81
C GLU A 13 10.73 -1.35 -5.98
N ALA A 14 11.17 -2.14 -6.97
CA ALA A 14 11.85 -1.63 -8.15
C ALA A 14 10.96 -0.70 -8.99
N TYR A 15 9.68 -1.07 -9.17
CA TYR A 15 8.73 -0.24 -9.88
C TYR A 15 8.42 1.06 -9.13
N THR A 16 8.23 0.99 -7.81
CA THR A 16 8.03 2.17 -6.95
C THR A 16 9.22 3.12 -7.01
N THR A 17 10.44 2.59 -6.94
CA THR A 17 11.69 3.35 -7.09
C THR A 17 11.72 4.07 -8.43
N SER A 18 11.33 3.39 -9.51
CA SER A 18 11.31 3.95 -10.86
C SER A 18 10.32 5.10 -10.98
N LEU A 19 9.13 4.97 -10.38
CA LEU A 19 8.11 6.03 -10.36
C LEU A 19 8.58 7.25 -9.55
N LEU A 20 9.16 7.04 -8.37
CA LEU A 20 9.70 8.12 -7.54
C LEU A 20 10.83 8.88 -8.25
N ALA A 21 11.74 8.15 -8.90
CA ALA A 21 12.81 8.76 -9.70
C ALA A 21 12.24 9.59 -10.87
N GLN A 22 11.21 9.09 -11.57
CA GLN A 22 10.51 9.86 -12.61
C GLN A 22 9.83 11.13 -12.07
N CYS A 23 9.42 11.13 -10.80
CA CYS A 23 8.90 12.30 -10.10
C CYS A 23 9.99 13.26 -9.58
N GLY A 24 11.26 13.00 -9.90
CA GLY A 24 12.41 13.82 -9.51
C GLY A 24 12.85 13.65 -8.05
N TYR A 25 12.52 12.53 -7.42
CA TYR A 25 13.05 12.18 -6.10
C TYR A 25 14.37 11.43 -6.22
N ASP A 26 15.31 11.77 -5.33
CA ASP A 26 16.43 10.90 -5.02
C ASP A 26 15.90 9.74 -4.17
N VAL A 27 16.11 8.51 -4.62
CA VAL A 27 15.62 7.30 -3.93
C VAL A 27 16.79 6.58 -3.30
N LEU A 28 16.77 6.48 -1.98
CA LEU A 28 17.73 5.73 -1.19
C LEU A 28 17.10 4.41 -0.78
N VAL A 29 17.77 3.30 -1.11
CA VAL A 29 17.40 1.97 -0.63
C VAL A 29 18.08 1.74 0.71
N GLN A 30 17.35 1.23 1.70
CA GLN A 30 17.95 0.92 2.99
C GLN A 30 18.95 -0.24 2.84
N TYR A 31 20.18 -0.06 3.32
CA TYR A 31 21.20 -1.11 3.28
C TYR A 31 20.95 -2.12 4.42
N GLY A 32 20.73 -3.39 4.06
CA GLY A 32 20.51 -4.50 5.01
C GLY A 32 19.18 -5.23 4.80
N ALA A 33 19.15 -6.54 5.04
CA ALA A 33 17.94 -7.33 4.86
C ALA A 33 16.85 -6.93 5.89
N ASN A 34 15.64 -6.64 5.39
CA ASN A 34 14.39 -6.50 6.16
C ASN A 34 14.50 -5.64 7.43
N GLN A 35 14.92 -4.38 7.28
CA GLN A 35 14.80 -3.43 8.36
C GLN A 35 13.31 -3.11 8.61
N PRO A 36 12.87 -3.02 9.86
CA PRO A 36 11.48 -2.73 10.17
C PRO A 36 11.11 -1.32 9.70
N GLU A 37 9.83 -1.12 9.42
CA GLU A 37 9.13 0.18 9.23
C GLU A 37 9.01 0.72 7.79
N TYR A 38 10.08 0.75 6.99
CA TYR A 38 10.03 1.25 5.61
C TYR A 38 11.05 0.55 4.71
N ASP A 39 10.80 0.57 3.40
CA ASP A 39 11.57 -0.15 2.38
C ASP A 39 12.50 0.81 1.60
N LEU A 40 12.04 2.04 1.35
CA LEU A 40 12.77 3.09 0.64
C LEU A 40 12.69 4.43 1.38
N VAL A 41 13.65 5.32 1.09
CA VAL A 41 13.54 6.73 1.41
C VAL A 41 13.52 7.52 0.09
N ALA A 42 12.57 8.43 -0.04
CA ALA A 42 12.51 9.36 -1.16
C ALA A 42 12.78 10.78 -0.64
N ASP A 43 13.80 11.45 -1.16
CA ASP A 43 14.09 12.84 -0.85
C ASP A 43 13.93 13.71 -2.11
N ARG A 44 13.31 14.87 -1.95
CA ARG A 44 13.33 15.91 -2.97
C ARG A 44 13.35 17.26 -2.28
N SER A 45 14.45 18.00 -2.46
CA SER A 45 14.62 19.33 -1.87
C SER A 45 14.46 19.33 -0.34
N ASN A 46 15.10 18.38 0.34
CA ASN A 46 15.03 18.18 1.80
C ASN A 46 13.64 17.78 2.34
N ARG A 47 12.72 17.33 1.47
CA ARG A 47 11.45 16.73 1.87
C ARG A 47 11.55 15.22 1.82
N MET A 48 12.03 14.66 2.92
CA MET A 48 12.24 13.23 3.06
C MET A 48 10.94 12.49 3.39
N MET A 49 10.66 11.42 2.65
CA MET A 49 9.54 10.50 2.90
C MET A 49 10.06 9.08 3.12
N ARG A 50 9.56 8.42 4.17
CA ARG A 50 9.75 6.99 4.39
C ARG A 50 8.68 6.24 3.61
N ILE A 51 9.09 5.34 2.72
CA ILE A 51 8.18 4.63 1.82
C ILE A 51 8.11 3.18 2.24
N SER A 52 6.91 2.66 2.53
CA SER A 52 6.68 1.22 2.59
C SER A 52 6.00 0.74 1.33
N VAL A 53 6.53 -0.31 0.72
CA VAL A 53 6.04 -0.90 -0.52
C VAL A 53 5.32 -2.21 -0.21
N LYS A 54 4.20 -2.43 -0.89
CA LYS A 54 3.40 -3.65 -0.80
C LYS A 54 3.01 -4.10 -2.20
N GLY A 55 3.62 -5.19 -2.66
CA GLY A 55 3.23 -5.87 -3.89
C GLY A 55 2.05 -6.81 -3.68
N SER A 56 1.17 -6.93 -4.67
CA SER A 56 0.11 -7.93 -4.73
C SER A 56 -0.07 -8.41 -6.17
N GLN A 57 -0.49 -9.67 -6.31
CA GLN A 57 -0.88 -10.29 -7.57
C GLN A 57 -2.25 -10.99 -7.48
N ASP A 58 -2.98 -10.79 -6.36
CA ASP A 58 -4.27 -11.44 -6.05
C ASP A 58 -5.39 -10.42 -5.77
N GLY A 59 -5.13 -9.13 -5.99
CA GLY A 59 -6.09 -8.06 -5.74
C GLY A 59 -6.23 -7.66 -4.26
N GLY A 60 -5.35 -8.10 -3.36
CA GLY A 60 -5.39 -7.68 -1.96
C GLY A 60 -4.03 -7.57 -1.27
N TRP A 61 -4.00 -6.82 -0.17
CA TRP A 61 -2.82 -6.62 0.68
C TRP A 61 -3.16 -6.91 2.13
N MET A 62 -2.45 -7.85 2.74
CA MET A 62 -2.66 -8.26 4.12
C MET A 62 -1.95 -7.28 5.06
N LEU A 63 -2.69 -6.50 5.85
CA LEU A 63 -2.13 -5.43 6.67
C LEU A 63 -2.34 -5.68 8.17
N ALA A 64 -3.60 -5.60 8.62
CA ALA A 64 -3.97 -5.78 10.03
C ALA A 64 -4.32 -7.23 10.39
N VAL A 65 -4.18 -8.18 9.45
CA VAL A 65 -4.59 -9.58 9.66
C VAL A 65 -3.83 -10.24 10.81
N GLY A 66 -2.52 -9.99 10.94
CA GLY A 66 -1.71 -10.52 12.03
C GLY A 66 -2.06 -9.97 13.41
N HIS A 67 -2.86 -8.90 13.48
CA HIS A 67 -3.33 -8.30 14.72
C HIS A 67 -4.70 -8.81 15.17
N LYS A 68 -5.37 -9.61 14.32
CA LYS A 68 -6.68 -10.19 14.64
C LYS A 68 -6.52 -11.45 15.48
N ALA A 69 -6.78 -11.35 16.78
CA ALA A 69 -6.83 -12.48 17.71
C ALA A 69 -8.28 -12.77 18.19
N ALA A 70 -8.44 -13.81 19.02
CA ALA A 70 -9.71 -14.06 19.71
C ALA A 70 -10.07 -12.87 20.60
N GLY A 71 -11.33 -12.42 20.57
CA GLY A 71 -11.81 -11.26 21.34
C GLY A 71 -11.43 -9.87 20.78
N VAL A 72 -10.50 -9.77 19.84
CA VAL A 72 -10.10 -8.48 19.22
C VAL A 72 -11.01 -8.17 18.03
N SER A 73 -11.65 -7.00 17.97
CA SER A 73 -12.46 -6.63 16.81
C SER A 73 -11.58 -6.31 15.58
N TYR A 74 -12.16 -6.19 14.39
CA TYR A 74 -11.39 -5.73 13.24
C TYR A 74 -10.90 -4.29 13.42
N HIS A 75 -11.70 -3.43 14.04
CA HIS A 75 -11.33 -2.04 14.31
C HIS A 75 -10.13 -1.99 15.26
N ASP A 76 -10.15 -2.76 16.35
CA ASP A 76 -9.02 -2.85 17.29
C ASP A 76 -7.75 -3.36 16.58
N ALA A 77 -7.86 -4.40 15.74
CA ALA A 77 -6.74 -4.93 14.99
C ALA A 77 -6.16 -3.88 14.01
N ILE A 78 -7.02 -3.06 13.38
CA ILE A 78 -6.62 -1.98 12.48
C ILE A 78 -5.93 -0.86 13.26
N ASP A 79 -6.43 -0.51 14.45
CA ASP A 79 -5.82 0.51 15.30
C ASP A 79 -4.45 0.08 15.82
N LEU A 80 -4.30 -1.19 16.21
CA LEU A 80 -3.01 -1.77 16.56
C LEU A 80 -2.03 -1.79 15.38
N TRP A 81 -2.52 -2.02 14.16
CA TRP A 81 -1.70 -1.91 12.95
C TRP A 81 -1.27 -0.46 12.70
N ARG A 82 -2.21 0.50 12.76
CA ARG A 82 -1.91 1.93 12.56
C ARG A 82 -0.84 2.38 13.55
N ALA A 83 -1.01 2.06 14.84
CA ALA A 83 -0.12 2.52 15.91
C ALA A 83 1.36 2.11 15.74
N LYS A 84 1.66 1.11 14.90
CA LYS A 84 3.04 0.71 14.58
C LYS A 84 3.72 1.58 13.52
N HIS A 85 2.96 2.41 12.80
CA HIS A 85 3.48 3.24 11.71
C HIS A 85 3.52 4.69 12.12
N ARG A 86 4.57 5.40 11.71
CA ARG A 86 4.67 6.86 11.89
C ARG A 86 3.70 7.60 10.97
N ALA A 87 3.46 8.88 11.27
CA ALA A 87 2.69 9.75 10.40
C ALA A 87 3.43 10.04 9.09
N GLU A 88 4.78 10.04 9.09
CA GLU A 88 5.54 10.35 7.89
C GLU A 88 5.63 9.18 6.90
N THR A 89 5.31 7.95 7.29
CA THR A 89 5.35 6.78 6.40
C THR A 89 4.32 6.92 5.28
N VAL A 90 4.71 6.66 4.04
CA VAL A 90 3.85 6.62 2.86
C VAL A 90 3.84 5.20 2.32
N PHE A 91 2.65 4.66 2.05
CA PHE A 91 2.53 3.33 1.48
C PHE A 91 2.33 3.39 -0.03
N PHE A 92 3.06 2.55 -0.75
CA PHE A 92 2.85 2.26 -2.16
C PHE A 92 2.30 0.84 -2.31
N PHE A 93 1.11 0.73 -2.86
CA PHE A 93 0.45 -0.53 -3.17
C PHE A 93 0.55 -0.80 -4.67
N VAL A 94 1.36 -1.79 -5.06
CA VAL A 94 1.57 -2.15 -6.47
C VAL A 94 0.78 -3.43 -6.77
N GLN A 95 -0.07 -3.38 -7.80
CA GLN A 95 -0.93 -4.50 -8.19
C GLN A 95 -0.55 -5.05 -9.56
N PHE A 96 -0.17 -6.34 -9.56
CA PHE A 96 0.21 -7.11 -10.73
C PHE A 96 -0.88 -8.07 -11.23
N LEU A 97 -2.03 -8.17 -10.55
CA LEU A 97 -3.13 -9.00 -11.02
C LEU A 97 -3.57 -8.58 -12.42
N GLY A 98 -3.47 -9.52 -13.36
CA GLY A 98 -3.85 -9.32 -14.76
C GLY A 98 -2.90 -8.41 -15.55
N VAL A 99 -1.66 -8.22 -15.10
CA VAL A 99 -0.65 -7.41 -15.79
C VAL A 99 0.25 -8.33 -16.61
N ALA A 100 0.33 -8.11 -17.93
CA ALA A 100 1.23 -8.88 -18.78
C ALA A 100 2.68 -8.37 -18.67
N ILE A 101 3.64 -9.19 -19.10
CA ILE A 101 5.05 -8.77 -19.16
C ILE A 101 5.17 -7.59 -20.14
N GLY A 102 5.81 -6.51 -19.69
CA GLY A 102 5.97 -5.28 -20.46
C GLY A 102 4.85 -4.27 -20.26
N GLU A 103 3.78 -4.63 -19.53
CA GLU A 103 2.73 -3.69 -19.13
C GLU A 103 3.01 -3.07 -17.76
N LEU A 104 2.33 -1.95 -17.50
CA LEU A 104 2.48 -1.19 -16.28
C LEU A 104 1.49 -1.68 -15.20
N PRO A 105 1.95 -2.04 -14.00
CA PRO A 105 1.05 -2.35 -12.89
C PRO A 105 0.36 -1.09 -12.37
N ARG A 106 -0.81 -1.28 -11.76
CA ARG A 106 -1.53 -0.20 -11.07
C ARG A 106 -0.85 0.10 -9.75
N VAL A 107 -0.79 1.37 -9.39
CA VAL A 107 -0.15 1.83 -8.15
C VAL A 107 -1.06 2.78 -7.41
N TYR A 108 -1.17 2.56 -6.10
CA TYR A 108 -1.94 3.39 -5.20
C TYR A 108 -1.06 3.90 -4.04
N VAL A 109 -1.24 5.15 -3.63
CA VAL A 109 -0.44 5.83 -2.62
C VAL A 109 -1.33 6.38 -1.51
N ALA A 110 -1.00 6.03 -0.27
CA ALA A 110 -1.76 6.46 0.90
C ALA A 110 -0.92 6.58 2.17
N GLN A 111 -1.38 7.40 3.11
CA GLN A 111 -0.87 7.48 4.47
C GLN A 111 -1.56 6.45 5.38
N PRO A 112 -0.97 6.07 6.52
CA PRO A 112 -1.52 5.01 7.35
C PRO A 112 -2.89 5.35 7.95
N ASP A 113 -3.20 6.63 8.19
CA ASP A 113 -4.53 7.05 8.65
C ASP A 113 -5.59 6.86 7.57
N GLU A 114 -5.28 7.22 6.32
CA GLU A 114 -6.15 6.97 5.17
C GLU A 114 -6.41 5.46 5.01
N ILE A 115 -5.36 4.65 5.21
CA ILE A 115 -5.46 3.19 5.15
C ILE A 115 -6.31 2.62 6.27
N ALA A 116 -6.10 3.07 7.51
CA ALA A 116 -6.90 2.62 8.65
C ALA A 116 -8.38 2.97 8.46
N ALA A 117 -8.68 4.19 8.02
CA ALA A 117 -10.05 4.61 7.70
C ALA A 117 -10.66 3.72 6.61
N GLN A 118 -9.92 3.46 5.53
CA GLN A 118 -10.39 2.60 4.45
C GLN A 118 -10.65 1.16 4.94
N LEU A 119 -9.72 0.56 5.69
CA LEU A 119 -9.88 -0.79 6.22
C LEU A 119 -11.11 -0.92 7.12
N LYS A 120 -11.41 0.10 7.95
CA LYS A 120 -12.59 0.16 8.83
C LYS A 120 -13.89 0.29 8.05
N SER A 121 -13.88 1.01 6.93
CA SER A 121 -15.08 1.21 6.08
C SER A 121 -15.53 -0.07 5.35
N GLN A 122 -14.61 -1.01 5.08
CA GLN A 122 -14.90 -2.24 4.34
C GLN A 122 -15.96 -3.10 5.05
N ARG A 123 -16.67 -3.90 4.26
CA ARG A 123 -17.75 -4.80 4.69
C ARG A 123 -18.88 -4.07 5.43
N ALA A 124 -19.27 -2.91 4.91
CA ALA A 124 -20.29 -2.03 5.50
C ALA A 124 -19.93 -1.57 6.93
N GLY A 125 -18.67 -1.14 7.13
CA GLY A 125 -18.21 -0.58 8.40
C GLY A 125 -17.79 -1.61 9.46
N VAL A 126 -17.96 -2.91 9.23
CA VAL A 126 -17.48 -3.96 10.14
C VAL A 126 -15.95 -3.98 10.21
N GLY A 127 -15.30 -3.53 9.15
CA GLY A 127 -13.85 -3.56 8.99
C GLY A 127 -13.35 -4.90 8.45
N TYR A 128 -12.16 -4.88 7.88
CA TYR A 128 -11.50 -6.07 7.38
C TYR A 128 -9.98 -5.89 7.40
N GLY A 129 -9.23 -6.91 7.81
CA GLY A 129 -7.79 -6.79 8.06
C GLY A 129 -6.91 -6.73 6.82
N ALA A 130 -7.48 -6.96 5.64
CA ALA A 130 -6.79 -6.86 4.36
C ALA A 130 -7.42 -5.75 3.51
N LEU A 131 -6.58 -4.98 2.84
CA LEU A 131 -7.02 -4.00 1.87
C LEU A 131 -7.31 -4.72 0.55
N ILE A 132 -8.45 -4.45 -0.10
CA ILE A 132 -8.84 -5.12 -1.34
C ILE A 132 -8.97 -4.09 -2.46
N GLU A 133 -8.31 -4.36 -3.60
CA GLU A 133 -8.32 -3.47 -4.76
C GLU A 133 -9.75 -3.24 -5.27
N GLU A 134 -10.44 -4.34 -5.59
CA GLU A 134 -11.82 -4.35 -6.04
C GLU A 134 -12.50 -5.64 -5.57
N ARG A 135 -13.48 -5.51 -4.66
CA ARG A 135 -14.12 -6.68 -4.03
C ARG A 135 -14.84 -7.58 -5.03
N ARG A 136 -15.57 -7.00 -5.98
CA ARG A 136 -16.34 -7.76 -6.97
C ARG A 136 -15.45 -8.42 -8.03
N ARG A 137 -14.26 -7.88 -8.31
CA ARG A 137 -13.26 -8.57 -9.15
C ARG A 137 -12.80 -9.87 -8.48
N ARG A 138 -12.51 -9.81 -7.19
CA ARG A 138 -12.07 -10.99 -6.41
C ARG A 138 -13.22 -11.95 -6.09
N SER A 139 -14.43 -11.44 -5.86
CA SER A 139 -15.61 -12.22 -5.54
C SER A 139 -16.84 -11.63 -6.24
N PRO A 140 -17.14 -12.07 -7.47
CA PRO A 140 -18.21 -11.49 -8.30
C PRO A 140 -19.60 -11.49 -7.66
N LYS A 141 -19.87 -12.47 -6.79
CA LYS A 141 -21.14 -12.61 -6.07
C LYS A 141 -21.15 -11.91 -4.71
N SER A 142 -20.11 -11.14 -4.38
CA SER A 142 -20.06 -10.43 -3.11
C SER A 142 -21.16 -9.38 -3.04
N LYS A 143 -21.87 -9.33 -1.91
CA LYS A 143 -22.82 -8.25 -1.60
C LYS A 143 -22.13 -6.90 -1.36
N TYR A 144 -20.81 -6.90 -1.17
CA TYR A 144 -20.00 -5.71 -0.97
C TYR A 144 -19.32 -5.29 -2.29
N ASP A 145 -19.18 -4.00 -2.51
CA ASP A 145 -18.62 -3.39 -3.73
C ASP A 145 -17.47 -2.42 -3.46
N GLU A 146 -16.88 -2.51 -2.28
CA GLU A 146 -15.70 -1.74 -1.87
C GLU A 146 -14.54 -1.84 -2.89
N ARG A 147 -13.90 -0.69 -3.08
CA ARG A 147 -12.76 -0.45 -3.96
C ARG A 147 -11.79 0.49 -3.27
N ILE A 148 -10.54 0.47 -3.72
CA ILE A 148 -9.58 1.53 -3.38
C ILE A 148 -10.13 2.88 -3.87
N PRO A 149 -10.04 3.95 -3.06
CA PRO A 149 -10.39 5.28 -3.51
C PRO A 149 -9.58 5.69 -4.73
N ALA A 150 -10.24 6.20 -5.78
CA ALA A 150 -9.56 6.69 -6.99
C ALA A 150 -8.52 7.79 -6.69
N ALA A 151 -8.75 8.58 -5.64
CA ALA A 151 -7.81 9.60 -5.16
C ALA A 151 -6.44 9.05 -4.72
N TRP A 152 -6.32 7.73 -4.50
CA TRP A 152 -5.04 7.10 -4.18
C TRP A 152 -4.24 6.72 -5.42
N GLU A 153 -4.83 6.72 -6.62
CA GLU A 153 -4.09 6.41 -7.84
C GLU A 153 -2.82 7.25 -7.94
N PHE A 154 -1.71 6.58 -8.25
CA PHE A 154 -0.41 7.24 -8.34
C PHE A 154 -0.43 8.33 -9.41
N SER A 155 0.00 9.52 -9.01
CA SER A 155 0.20 10.67 -9.88
C SER A 155 1.19 11.62 -9.22
N GLN A 156 1.82 12.48 -10.04
CA GLN A 156 2.68 13.56 -9.52
C GLN A 156 1.92 14.42 -8.50
N SER A 157 0.68 14.79 -8.80
CA SER A 157 -0.16 15.58 -7.89
C SER A 157 -0.42 14.89 -6.54
N ARG A 158 -0.63 13.56 -6.55
CA ARG A 158 -0.89 12.82 -5.31
C ARG A 158 0.35 12.75 -4.41
N ILE A 159 1.52 12.45 -4.99
CA ILE A 159 2.75 12.40 -4.19
C ILE A 159 3.16 13.79 -3.69
N ASP A 160 2.95 14.83 -4.49
CA ASP A 160 3.22 16.21 -4.09
C ASP A 160 2.28 16.67 -2.96
N ALA A 161 0.99 16.33 -3.03
CA ALA A 161 0.03 16.63 -1.97
C ALA A 161 0.41 15.96 -0.65
N ILE A 162 0.82 14.69 -0.70
CA ILE A 162 1.32 13.97 0.47
C ILE A 162 2.60 14.62 1.00
N ALA A 163 3.53 15.00 0.13
CA ALA A 163 4.79 15.63 0.51
C ALA A 163 4.62 17.04 1.09
N ALA A 164 3.61 17.79 0.68
CA ALA A 164 3.33 19.16 1.15
C ALA A 164 2.78 19.23 2.58
N LEU A 165 2.29 18.11 3.13
CA LEU A 165 1.84 18.00 4.52
C LEU A 165 3.01 17.80 5.51
N ARG A 166 4.26 17.95 5.06
CA ARG A 166 5.49 17.72 5.82
C ARG A 166 6.44 18.90 5.77
#